data_AF-A0A202DQ72-F1
#
_entry.id   AF-A0A202DQ72-F1
#
_cell.length_a   1.000
_cell.length_b   1.000
_cell.length_c   1.000
_cell.angle_alpha   90.00
_cell.angle_beta   90.00
_cell.angle_gamma   90.00
#
_symmetry.space_group_name_H-M   'P 1'
#
loop_
_entity.id
_entity.type
_entity.pdbx_description
1 polymer ?
#
loop_
_entity_poly.entity_id
_entity_poly.type
_entity_poly.pdbx_seq_one_letter_code
_entity_poly.pdbx_strand_id
1 'polypeptide(L)'
;MEETPMKKTTKQPNYVTEAVFLKTVEKLPTKDDLKGFATKDDLKNFATKDDLKNTSTRLALAIQKNSADIAEIKETMATKDDVRIILNRIDHFTKKVDVFDKKVLVHDYRLNELESKVGYHDKRLTFLETK
;
A
#
# COMPACT_ATOMS: atom_id res chain seq x y z
N MET A 1 -3.26 22.13 -107.47
CA MET A 1 -3.35 21.20 -106.33
C MET A 1 -2.09 21.39 -105.53
N GLU A 2 -2.21 22.02 -104.37
CA GLU A 2 -1.17 22.07 -103.34
C GLU A 2 -0.93 20.66 -102.82
N GLU A 3 0.32 20.21 -102.80
CA GLU A 3 0.74 19.17 -101.88
C GLU A 3 1.71 19.79 -100.88
N THR A 4 1.26 19.92 -99.65
CA THR A 4 2.07 20.26 -98.48
C THR A 4 2.64 18.97 -97.89
N PRO A 5 3.98 18.79 -97.77
CA PRO A 5 4.52 17.72 -96.96
C PRO A 5 5.18 18.24 -95.66
N MET A 6 4.52 17.85 -94.57
CA MET A 6 5.03 17.42 -93.26
C MET A 6 6.16 18.21 -92.56
N LYS A 7 5.75 18.99 -91.55
CA LYS A 7 6.63 19.43 -90.46
C LYS A 7 7.16 18.22 -89.69
N LYS A 8 8.45 17.92 -89.81
CA LYS A 8 9.16 17.01 -88.89
C LYS A 8 9.13 17.63 -87.50
N THR A 9 8.29 17.10 -86.60
CA THR A 9 8.25 17.52 -85.20
C THR A 9 9.38 16.84 -84.43
N THR A 10 10.57 17.42 -84.48
CA THR A 10 11.63 17.05 -83.55
C THR A 10 11.19 17.44 -82.14
N LYS A 11 10.82 16.46 -81.29
CA LYS A 11 10.62 16.70 -79.86
C LYS A 11 11.94 17.21 -79.30
N GLN A 12 12.02 18.52 -79.02
CA GLN A 12 13.19 19.09 -78.38
C GLN A 12 13.36 18.40 -77.01
N PRO A 13 14.59 18.00 -76.63
CA PRO A 13 14.80 17.41 -75.33
C PRO A 13 14.45 18.45 -74.26
N ASN A 14 13.69 18.04 -73.25
CA ASN A 14 13.28 18.93 -72.16
C ASN A 14 14.46 19.09 -71.18
N TYR A 15 15.28 20.10 -71.40
CA TYR A 15 16.42 20.42 -70.54
C TYR A 15 15.99 21.31 -69.37
N VAL A 16 16.46 20.98 -68.17
CA VAL A 16 16.32 21.87 -67.01
C VAL A 16 17.32 23.00 -67.16
N THR A 17 16.87 24.24 -67.01
CA THR A 17 17.78 25.39 -67.03
C THR A 17 18.54 25.51 -65.72
N GLU A 18 19.74 26.07 -65.77
CA GLU A 18 20.60 26.27 -64.58
C GLU A 18 19.89 27.07 -63.47
N ALA A 19 19.08 28.07 -63.86
CA ALA A 19 18.25 28.83 -62.94
C ALA A 19 17.19 27.97 -62.21
N VAL A 20 16.57 27.02 -62.92
CA VAL A 20 15.61 26.09 -62.32
C VAL A 20 16.33 25.11 -61.39
N PHE A 21 17.52 24.64 -61.77
CA PHE A 21 18.34 23.75 -60.93
C PHE A 21 18.78 24.43 -59.62
N LEU A 22 19.34 25.64 -59.68
CA LEU A 22 19.78 26.39 -58.49
C LEU A 22 18.63 26.66 -57.53
N LYS A 23 17.46 27.04 -58.04
CA LYS A 23 16.24 27.24 -57.23
C LYS A 23 15.74 25.95 -56.57
N THR A 24 16.01 24.78 -57.15
CA THR A 24 15.72 23.49 -56.53
C THR A 24 16.74 23.15 -55.45
N VAL A 25 18.03 23.45 -55.67
CA VAL A 25 19.10 23.25 -54.70
C VAL A 25 18.92 24.13 -53.46
N GLU A 26 18.50 25.38 -53.62
CA GLU A 26 18.18 26.29 -52.50
C GLU A 26 17.05 25.79 -51.58
N LYS A 27 16.18 24.90 -52.08
CA LYS A 27 15.10 24.30 -51.29
C LYS A 27 15.51 23.04 -50.54
N LEU A 28 16.72 22.52 -50.78
CA LEU A 28 17.20 21.35 -50.07
C LEU A 28 17.61 21.73 -48.65
N PRO A 29 17.24 20.94 -47.64
CA PRO A 29 17.70 21.18 -46.28
C PRO A 29 19.22 21.01 -46.21
N THR A 30 19.84 21.91 -45.46
CA THR A 30 21.26 21.95 -45.15
C THR A 30 21.54 21.16 -43.86
N LYS A 31 22.82 20.97 -43.54
CA LYS A 31 23.21 20.34 -42.26
C LYS A 31 22.79 21.18 -41.05
N ASP A 32 22.72 22.49 -41.19
CA ASP A 32 22.31 23.38 -40.11
C ASP A 32 20.81 23.23 -39.80
N ASP A 33 19.97 22.94 -40.81
CA ASP A 33 18.55 22.67 -40.64
C ASP A 33 18.26 21.41 -39.79
N LEU A 34 19.23 20.50 -39.67
CA LEU A 34 19.10 19.26 -38.90
C LEU A 34 19.48 19.40 -37.41
N LYS A 35 20.19 20.47 -37.01
CA LYS A 35 20.70 20.64 -35.63
C LYS A 35 19.61 20.76 -34.56
N GLY A 36 18.38 21.14 -34.96
CA GLY A 36 17.23 21.26 -34.05
C GLY A 36 16.45 19.95 -33.85
N PHE A 37 16.79 18.89 -34.57
CA PHE A 37 16.10 17.59 -34.45
C PHE A 37 16.74 16.72 -33.37
N ALA A 38 15.90 16.03 -32.60
CA ALA A 38 16.37 15.01 -31.67
C ALA A 38 17.09 13.88 -32.43
N THR A 39 18.22 13.45 -31.89
CA THR A 39 19.01 12.33 -32.38
C THR A 39 18.50 11.01 -31.79
N LYS A 40 18.97 9.88 -32.33
CA LYS A 40 18.66 8.57 -31.77
C LYS A 40 19.18 8.41 -30.34
N ASP A 41 20.29 9.06 -30.02
CA ASP A 41 20.88 9.00 -28.68
C ASP A 41 20.03 9.75 -27.65
N ASP A 42 19.39 10.86 -28.04
CA ASP A 42 18.48 11.62 -27.18
C ASP A 42 17.26 10.80 -26.73
N LEU A 43 16.85 9.79 -27.51
CA LEU A 43 15.66 8.99 -27.25
C LEU A 43 15.91 7.74 -26.40
N LYS A 44 17.17 7.34 -26.18
CA LYS A 44 17.52 6.07 -25.49
C LYS A 44 17.06 6.00 -24.04
N ASN A 45 16.92 7.15 -23.37
CA ASN A 45 16.56 7.21 -21.95
C ASN A 45 15.04 7.28 -21.71
N PHE A 46 14.23 7.30 -22.77
CA PHE A 46 12.78 7.33 -22.62
C PHE A 46 12.23 5.92 -22.40
N ALA A 47 11.31 5.80 -21.44
CA ALA A 47 10.58 4.56 -21.21
C ALA A 47 9.75 4.20 -22.45
N THR A 48 9.77 2.92 -22.79
CA THR A 48 8.99 2.35 -23.88
C THR A 48 7.60 1.93 -23.40
N LYS A 49 6.71 1.62 -24.35
CA LYS A 49 5.39 1.06 -24.03
C LYS A 49 5.49 -0.27 -23.28
N ASP A 50 6.53 -1.05 -23.57
CA ASP A 50 6.74 -2.35 -22.93
C ASP A 50 7.23 -2.18 -21.49
N ASP A 51 8.06 -1.17 -21.21
CA ASP A 51 8.43 -0.81 -19.84
C ASP A 51 7.20 -0.49 -18.99
N LEU A 52 6.26 0.28 -19.55
CA LEU A 52 5.00 0.63 -18.88
C LEU A 52 4.07 -0.57 -18.68
N LYS A 53 4.00 -1.49 -19.65
CA LYS A 53 3.23 -2.74 -19.48
C LYS A 53 3.84 -3.60 -18.37
N ASN A 54 5.16 -3.76 -18.36
CA ASN A 54 5.86 -4.56 -17.36
C ASN A 54 5.69 -4.00 -15.95
N THR A 55 5.77 -2.68 -15.77
CA THR A 55 5.48 -2.04 -14.48
C THR A 55 4.02 -2.24 -14.08
N SER A 56 3.07 -2.04 -15.00
CA SER A 56 1.64 -2.21 -14.73
C SER A 56 1.31 -3.64 -14.30
N THR A 57 1.85 -4.65 -14.99
CA THR A 57 1.64 -6.07 -14.64
C THR A 57 2.23 -6.39 -13.27
N ARG A 58 3.45 -5.94 -12.97
CA ARG A 58 4.06 -6.16 -11.65
C ARG A 58 3.25 -5.51 -10.52
N LEU A 59 2.77 -4.28 -10.74
CA LEU A 59 1.93 -3.58 -9.78
C LEU A 59 0.60 -4.30 -9.58
N ALA A 60 -0.05 -4.76 -10.66
CA ALA A 60 -1.29 -5.51 -10.57
C ALA A 60 -1.14 -6.79 -9.74
N LEU A 61 -0.06 -7.55 -9.95
CA LEU A 61 0.23 -8.75 -9.16
C LEU A 61 0.50 -8.43 -7.68
N ALA A 62 1.26 -7.37 -7.40
CA ALA A 62 1.52 -6.95 -6.02
C ALA A 62 0.23 -6.50 -5.31
N ILE A 63 -0.64 -5.76 -6.00
CA ILE A 63 -1.95 -5.35 -5.49
C ILE A 63 -2.82 -6.57 -5.20
N GLN A 64 -2.86 -7.54 -6.14
CA GLN A 64 -3.62 -8.77 -5.96
C GLN A 64 -3.12 -9.56 -4.74
N LYS A 65 -1.81 -9.73 -4.59
CA LYS A 65 -1.21 -10.40 -3.42
C LYS A 65 -1.61 -9.68 -2.13
N ASN A 66 -1.41 -8.36 -2.06
CA ASN A 66 -1.77 -7.59 -0.87
C ASN A 66 -3.28 -7.67 -0.56
N SER A 67 -4.14 -7.73 -1.58
CA SER A 67 -5.59 -7.88 -1.38
C SER A 67 -5.96 -9.22 -0.76
N ALA A 68 -5.25 -10.30 -1.12
CA ALA A 68 -5.42 -11.62 -0.53
C ALA A 68 -4.93 -11.63 0.93
N ASP A 69 -3.74 -11.08 1.18
CA ASP A 69 -3.18 -10.96 2.54
C ASP A 69 -4.13 -10.14 3.45
N ILE A 70 -4.72 -9.06 2.94
CA ILE A 70 -5.71 -8.25 3.67
C ILE A 70 -6.98 -9.05 3.98
N ALA A 71 -7.44 -9.92 3.08
CA ALA A 71 -8.61 -10.76 3.32
C ALA A 71 -8.34 -11.77 4.44
N GLU A 72 -7.19 -12.45 4.41
CA GLU A 72 -6.76 -13.38 5.46
C GLU A 72 -6.63 -12.69 6.82
N ILE A 73 -6.04 -11.48 6.86
CA ILE A 73 -5.96 -10.69 8.09
C ILE A 73 -7.36 -10.38 8.63
N LYS A 74 -8.31 -10.01 7.77
CA LYS A 74 -9.69 -9.72 8.19
C LYS A 74 -10.42 -10.94 8.74
N GLU A 75 -10.16 -12.12 8.20
CA GLU A 75 -10.77 -13.37 8.68
C GLU A 75 -10.17 -13.84 10.02
N THR A 76 -8.89 -13.57 10.25
CA THR A 76 -8.15 -14.08 11.42
C THR A 76 -8.03 -13.09 12.57
N MET A 77 -8.19 -11.80 12.32
CA MET A 77 -8.05 -10.77 13.35
C MET A 77 -9.27 -10.69 14.26
N ALA A 78 -9.04 -10.47 15.55
CA ALA A 78 -10.10 -10.10 16.48
C ALA A 78 -10.72 -8.77 16.07
N THR A 79 -12.05 -8.70 16.11
CA THR A 79 -12.79 -7.46 15.83
C THR A 79 -12.78 -6.54 17.06
N LYS A 80 -13.17 -5.28 16.85
CA LYS A 80 -13.34 -4.32 17.96
C LYS A 80 -14.40 -4.79 18.96
N ASP A 81 -15.42 -5.50 18.50
CA ASP A 81 -16.49 -6.02 19.34
C ASP A 81 -16.01 -7.18 20.22
N ASP A 82 -15.16 -8.06 19.69
CA ASP A 82 -14.53 -9.14 20.48
C ASP A 82 -13.73 -8.56 21.65
N VAL A 83 -12.91 -7.53 21.37
CA VAL A 83 -12.14 -6.83 22.40
C VAL A 83 -13.07 -6.17 23.43
N ARG A 84 -14.16 -5.54 22.98
CA ARG A 84 -15.15 -4.91 23.87
C ARG A 84 -15.81 -5.94 24.79
N ILE A 85 -16.16 -7.13 24.28
CA ILE A 85 -16.73 -8.22 25.08
C ILE A 85 -15.73 -8.66 26.16
N ILE A 86 -14.46 -8.82 25.80
CA ILE A 86 -13.40 -9.21 26.74
C ILE A 86 -13.23 -8.16 27.84
N LEU A 87 -13.16 -6.87 27.49
CA LEU A 87 -13.04 -5.78 28.46
C LEU A 87 -14.21 -5.76 29.45
N ASN A 88 -15.44 -5.90 28.96
CA ASN A 88 -16.62 -5.96 29.84
C ASN A 88 -16.57 -7.16 30.79
N ARG A 89 -16.04 -8.31 30.34
CA ARG A 89 -15.86 -9.50 31.20
C ARG A 89 -14.77 -9.26 32.25
N ILE A 90 -13.67 -8.61 31.88
CA ILE A 90 -12.60 -8.21 32.82
C ILE A 90 -13.17 -7.28 33.89
N ASP A 91 -13.94 -6.25 33.51
CA ASP A 91 -14.54 -5.32 34.47
C ASP A 91 -15.46 -6.04 35.47
N HIS A 92 -16.25 -7.01 34.99
CA HIS A 92 -17.09 -7.83 35.86
C HIS A 92 -16.26 -8.70 36.82
N PHE A 93 -15.15 -9.26 36.33
CA PHE A 93 -14.24 -10.04 37.15
C PHE A 93 -13.57 -9.17 38.22
N THR A 94 -13.07 -7.99 37.87
CA THR A 94 -12.48 -7.02 38.80
C THR A 94 -13.46 -6.68 39.93
N LYS A 95 -14.72 -6.38 39.61
CA LYS A 95 -15.75 -6.12 40.63
C LYS A 95 -15.97 -7.30 41.59
N LYS A 96 -15.87 -8.55 41.10
CA LYS A 96 -15.97 -9.73 41.96
C LYS A 96 -14.76 -9.86 42.87
N VAL A 97 -13.55 -9.60 42.36
CA VAL A 97 -12.32 -9.59 43.15
C VAL A 97 -12.41 -8.58 44.29
N ASP A 98 -12.87 -7.34 44.02
CA ASP A 98 -13.05 -6.31 45.05
C ASP A 98 -13.99 -6.76 46.18
N VAL A 99 -15.04 -7.52 45.84
CA VAL A 99 -15.98 -8.07 46.83
C VAL A 99 -15.33 -9.17 47.65
N PHE A 100 -14.52 -10.03 47.02
CA PHE A 100 -13.78 -11.06 47.73
C PHE A 100 -12.74 -10.46 48.68
N ASP A 101 -11.99 -9.44 48.27
CA ASP A 101 -11.01 -8.76 49.12
C ASP A 101 -11.67 -8.16 50.37
N LYS A 102 -12.84 -7.53 50.22
CA LYS A 102 -13.63 -7.04 51.36
C LYS A 102 -14.06 -8.16 52.30
N LYS A 103 -14.51 -9.30 51.77
CA LYS A 103 -14.90 -10.46 52.58
C LYS A 103 -13.70 -11.05 53.33
N VAL A 104 -12.53 -11.10 52.70
CA VAL A 104 -11.29 -11.55 53.33
C VAL A 104 -10.94 -10.66 54.53
N LEU A 105 -10.97 -9.34 54.35
CA LEU A 105 -10.75 -8.40 55.46
C LEU A 105 -11.74 -8.63 56.61
N VAL A 106 -13.03 -8.78 56.32
CA VAL A 106 -14.05 -9.04 57.35
C VAL A 106 -13.80 -10.38 58.06
N HIS A 107 -13.41 -11.42 57.33
CA HIS A 107 -13.07 -12.71 57.93
C HIS A 107 -11.84 -12.62 58.83
N ASP A 108 -10.81 -11.87 58.42
CA ASP A 108 -9.60 -11.63 59.22
C ASP A 108 -9.94 -10.97 60.57
N TYR A 109 -10.77 -9.93 60.57
CA TYR A 109 -11.25 -9.31 61.81
C TYR A 109 -12.02 -10.29 62.72
N ARG A 110 -12.91 -11.11 62.13
CA ARG A 110 -13.70 -12.08 62.89
C ARG A 110 -12.83 -13.20 63.47
N LEU A 111 -11.79 -13.64 62.75
CA LEU A 111 -10.83 -14.62 63.24
C LEU A 111 -10.06 -14.08 64.44
N ASN A 112 -9.52 -12.87 64.34
CA ASN A 112 -8.80 -12.21 65.44
C ASN A 112 -9.68 -12.07 66.71
N GLU A 113 -10.97 -11.76 66.55
CA GLU A 113 -11.92 -11.69 67.67
C GLU A 113 -12.17 -13.07 68.30
N LEU A 114 -12.35 -14.10 67.48
CA LEU A 114 -12.56 -15.47 67.95
C LEU A 114 -11.32 -16.01 68.66
N GLU A 115 -10.12 -15.79 68.11
CA GLU A 115 -8.85 -16.15 68.75
C GLU A 115 -8.72 -15.52 70.14
N SER A 116 -9.10 -14.25 70.27
CA SER A 116 -9.10 -13.56 71.57
C SER A 116 -10.08 -14.19 72.57
N LYS A 117 -11.31 -14.53 72.13
CA LYS A 117 -12.33 -15.17 72.98
C LYS A 117 -11.92 -16.59 73.39
N VAL A 118 -11.39 -17.37 72.47
CA VAL A 118 -10.88 -18.73 72.74
C VAL A 118 -9.74 -18.66 73.75
N GLY A 119 -8.76 -17.77 73.56
CA GLY A 119 -7.67 -17.58 74.52
C GLY A 119 -8.16 -17.17 75.92
N TYR A 120 -9.26 -16.42 76.03
CA TYR A 120 -9.88 -16.12 77.31
C TYR A 120 -10.58 -17.35 77.93
N HIS A 121 -11.32 -18.12 77.12
CA HIS A 121 -11.98 -19.34 77.56
C HIS A 121 -10.97 -20.40 78.03
N ASP A 122 -9.85 -20.58 77.32
CA ASP A 122 -8.79 -21.52 77.70
C ASP A 122 -8.21 -21.16 79.08
N LYS A 123 -7.91 -19.88 79.32
CA LYS A 123 -7.46 -19.41 80.65
C LYS A 123 -8.47 -19.73 81.75
N ARG A 124 -9.76 -19.54 81.48
CA ARG A 124 -10.83 -19.86 82.45
C ARG A 124 -10.93 -21.36 82.71
N LEU A 125 -10.80 -22.19 81.68
CA LEU A 125 -10.81 -23.65 81.82
C LEU A 125 -9.63 -24.13 82.67
N THR A 126 -8.40 -23.69 82.34
CA THR A 126 -7.22 -24.03 83.14
C THR A 126 -7.37 -23.62 84.60
N PHE A 127 -7.95 -22.46 84.89
CA PHE A 127 -8.23 -22.03 86.26
C PHE A 127 -9.23 -22.94 86.99
N LEU A 128 -10.24 -23.47 86.29
CA LEU A 128 -11.22 -24.38 86.87
C LEU A 128 -10.66 -25.80 87.05
N GLU A 129 -9.79 -26.27 86.16
CA GLU A 129 -9.17 -27.59 86.20
C GLU A 129 -8.07 -27.71 87.27
N THR A 130 -7.47 -26.59 87.66
CA THR A 130 -6.40 -26.53 88.67
C THR A 130 -6.91 -26.31 90.10
N LYS A 131 -8.24 -26.22 90.29
CA LYS A 131 -8.91 -26.20 91.59
C LYS A 131 -9.30 -27.59 92.05
#